data_AF-M9RM33-F1
#
_entry.id   AF-M9RM33-F1
#
_cell.length_a   1.000
_cell.length_b   1.000
_cell.length_c   1.000
_cell.angle_alpha   90.00
_cell.angle_beta   90.00
_cell.angle_gamma   90.00
#
_symmetry.space_group_name_H-M   'P 1'
#
loop_
_entity.id
_entity.type
_entity.pdbx_description
1 polymer ?
#
loop_
_entity_poly.entity_id
_entity_poly.type
_entity_poly.pdbx_seq_one_letter_code
_entity_poly.pdbx_strand_id
1 'polypeptide(L)'
;MQIRQVAPQEDGLQSRDHRQIDRWWDKHPDALPGLPTGAASGVAVLDIDRKDDKDGFTALSDAGLDRFTDGRYVVDTPSGGQHIYFAHIDGLRCSTSKIAEGVDVLADGGYVIAPGAETTQGTYPTSSNSEDMTVKPFPKTLRKLVGQRKATTKPKSSEPAQAWKIVKAALKSIPNNGKGADVSRDWWVKMLAALHHESSGSAKGRKLAHTWSGTCQRL
;
A
#
# COMPACT_ATOMS: atom_id res chain seq x y z
N MET A 1 -19.87 -6.91 -13.99
CA MET A 1 -20.08 -5.94 -12.89
C MET A 1 -18.71 -5.33 -12.56
N GLN A 2 -18.43 -4.10 -13.02
CA GLN A 2 -17.12 -3.47 -12.85
C GLN A 2 -16.98 -2.95 -11.41
N ILE A 3 -16.12 -3.58 -10.63
CA ILE A 3 -15.83 -3.16 -9.26
C ILE A 3 -14.93 -1.93 -9.34
N ARG A 4 -15.55 -0.75 -9.35
CA ARG A 4 -14.85 0.54 -9.28
C ARG A 4 -15.21 1.22 -7.97
N GLN A 5 -14.37 1.12 -6.95
CA GLN A 5 -14.49 1.99 -5.77
C GLN A 5 -13.32 1.86 -4.84
N VAL A 6 -12.72 2.99 -4.39
CA VAL A 6 -11.95 2.93 -3.14
C VAL A 6 -11.68 4.24 -2.33
N ALA A 7 -12.15 4.17 -1.06
CA ALA A 7 -11.97 4.81 0.28
C ALA A 7 -11.70 6.35 0.51
N PRO A 8 -11.65 6.90 1.76
CA PRO A 8 -12.56 7.96 2.24
C PRO A 8 -12.05 9.42 2.23
N GLN A 9 -13.02 10.34 2.28
CA GLN A 9 -12.89 11.79 2.58
C GLN A 9 -12.21 11.97 3.96
N GLU A 10 -11.18 12.78 4.16
CA GLU A 10 -10.86 14.10 3.60
C GLU A 10 -9.41 14.21 3.07
N ASP A 11 -9.20 15.14 2.13
CA ASP A 11 -7.96 15.50 1.42
C ASP A 11 -7.45 14.56 0.29
N GLY A 12 -8.30 14.36 -0.73
CA GLY A 12 -7.91 14.45 -2.15
C GLY A 12 -7.25 13.26 -2.86
N LEU A 13 -7.04 12.12 -2.20
CA LEU A 13 -6.23 11.00 -2.72
C LEU A 13 -7.00 9.73 -3.08
N GLN A 14 -8.31 9.73 -2.85
CA GLN A 14 -9.14 8.54 -2.94
C GLN A 14 -10.61 8.95 -3.03
N SER A 15 -11.42 8.20 -3.79
CA SER A 15 -12.82 8.56 -4.02
C SER A 15 -13.66 7.32 -4.27
N ARG A 16 -14.94 7.46 -3.92
CA ARG A 16 -16.01 6.51 -4.25
C ARG A 16 -16.98 7.08 -5.29
N ASP A 17 -16.81 8.34 -5.67
CA ASP A 17 -17.56 9.00 -6.73
C ASP A 17 -16.94 8.62 -8.09
N HIS A 18 -17.69 7.88 -8.91
CA HIS A 18 -17.24 7.47 -10.23
C HIS A 18 -16.83 8.68 -11.09
N ARG A 19 -17.49 9.83 -10.94
CA ARG A 19 -17.18 11.02 -11.76
C ARG A 19 -15.83 11.60 -11.39
N GLN A 20 -15.47 11.55 -10.11
CA GLN A 20 -14.17 12.01 -9.66
C GLN A 20 -13.06 11.04 -10.09
N ILE A 21 -13.33 9.75 -9.99
CA ILE A 21 -12.48 8.67 -10.49
C ILE A 21 -12.21 8.86 -11.99
N ASP A 22 -13.25 9.00 -12.80
CA ASP A 22 -13.11 9.17 -14.26
C ASP A 22 -12.30 10.44 -14.59
N ARG A 23 -12.57 11.57 -13.91
CA ARG A 23 -11.76 12.80 -14.06
C ARG A 23 -10.29 12.62 -13.68
N TRP A 24 -9.97 11.71 -12.77
CA TRP A 24 -8.57 11.40 -12.43
C TRP A 24 -7.93 10.55 -13.52
N TRP A 25 -8.62 9.54 -14.03
CA TRP A 25 -8.12 8.72 -15.14
C TRP A 25 -7.99 9.52 -16.44
N ASP A 26 -8.87 10.48 -16.72
CA ASP A 26 -8.72 11.39 -17.87
C ASP A 26 -7.39 12.18 -17.81
N LYS A 27 -6.93 12.51 -16.61
CA LYS A 27 -5.66 13.22 -16.37
C LYS A 27 -4.47 12.28 -16.29
N HIS A 28 -4.69 11.05 -15.83
CA HIS A 28 -3.67 10.04 -15.55
C HIS A 28 -4.13 8.68 -16.10
N PRO A 29 -4.16 8.50 -17.43
CA PRO A 29 -4.73 7.30 -18.05
C PRO A 29 -3.99 6.02 -17.66
N ASP A 30 -2.69 6.13 -17.38
CA ASP A 30 -1.83 5.01 -16.99
C ASP A 30 -1.83 4.74 -15.47
N ALA A 31 -2.64 5.46 -14.70
CA ALA A 31 -2.74 5.25 -13.26
C ALA A 31 -3.37 3.88 -12.96
N LEU A 32 -2.69 3.10 -12.11
CA LEU A 32 -3.22 1.82 -11.67
C LEU A 32 -4.30 2.03 -10.60
N PRO A 33 -5.40 1.25 -10.64
CA PRO A 33 -6.40 1.30 -9.59
C PRO A 33 -5.82 0.73 -8.29
N GLY A 34 -5.80 1.54 -7.23
CA GLY A 34 -5.33 1.13 -5.91
C GLY A 34 -6.49 0.99 -4.94
N LEU A 35 -6.65 -0.19 -4.32
CA LEU A 35 -7.65 -0.58 -3.34
C LEU A 35 -7.16 -0.40 -1.89
N PRO A 36 -7.53 0.67 -1.17
CA PRO A 36 -7.40 0.82 0.26
C PRO A 36 -7.78 -0.41 1.05
N THR A 37 -6.96 -0.73 2.03
CA THR A 37 -7.19 -1.76 3.03
C THR A 37 -7.57 -1.11 4.36
N GLY A 38 -7.93 -1.92 5.35
CA GLY A 38 -8.34 -1.47 6.68
C GLY A 38 -9.85 -1.25 6.82
N ALA A 39 -10.23 -0.51 7.85
CA ALA A 39 -11.63 -0.15 8.14
C ALA A 39 -12.33 0.56 6.97
N ALA A 40 -11.55 1.21 6.10
CA ALA A 40 -12.05 1.97 4.96
C ALA A 40 -12.67 1.09 3.86
N SER A 41 -12.30 -0.19 3.79
CA SER A 41 -12.84 -1.19 2.85
C SER A 41 -13.32 -2.46 3.52
N GLY A 42 -13.03 -2.65 4.82
CA GLY A 42 -13.36 -3.86 5.56
C GLY A 42 -12.46 -5.05 5.24
N VAL A 43 -11.36 -4.86 4.51
CA VAL A 43 -10.42 -5.93 4.15
C VAL A 43 -9.01 -5.69 4.67
N ALA A 44 -8.33 -6.77 5.04
CA ALA A 44 -6.90 -6.81 5.27
C ALA A 44 -6.27 -7.80 4.28
N VAL A 45 -5.04 -7.56 3.87
CA VAL A 45 -4.34 -8.40 2.90
C VAL A 45 -3.06 -8.92 3.53
N LEU A 46 -2.80 -10.22 3.37
CA LEU A 46 -1.47 -10.78 3.53
C LEU A 46 -0.80 -10.70 2.15
N ASP A 47 0.22 -9.87 2.05
CA ASP A 47 0.98 -9.62 0.83
C ASP A 47 2.26 -10.44 0.88
N ILE A 48 2.35 -11.44 0.00
CA ILE A 48 3.45 -12.40 -0.06
C ILE A 48 4.27 -12.05 -1.29
N ASP A 49 5.43 -11.46 -1.08
CA ASP A 49 6.30 -11.03 -2.15
C ASP A 49 7.25 -12.15 -2.60
N ARG A 50 7.46 -12.20 -3.92
CA ARG A 50 8.66 -12.79 -4.52
C ARG A 50 9.42 -11.69 -5.22
N LYS A 51 10.63 -11.41 -4.76
CA LYS A 51 11.48 -10.38 -5.38
C LYS A 51 12.95 -10.62 -5.05
N ASP A 52 13.79 -10.57 -6.07
CA ASP A 52 15.25 -10.76 -5.94
C ASP A 52 15.54 -12.09 -5.22
N ASP A 53 16.34 -12.07 -4.15
CA ASP A 53 16.69 -13.23 -3.31
C ASP A 53 15.62 -13.57 -2.24
N LYS A 54 14.48 -12.87 -2.23
CA LYS A 54 13.41 -13.07 -1.24
C LYS A 54 12.26 -13.88 -1.81
N ASP A 55 11.92 -14.96 -1.12
CA ASP A 55 10.75 -15.79 -1.39
C ASP A 55 9.86 -15.89 -0.14
N GLY A 56 8.84 -15.05 -0.08
CA GLY A 56 7.89 -15.02 1.03
C GLY A 56 7.12 -16.33 1.23
N PHE A 57 6.96 -17.13 0.18
CA PHE A 57 6.32 -18.45 0.30
C PHE A 57 7.20 -19.44 1.06
N THR A 58 8.49 -19.50 0.69
CA THR A 58 9.46 -20.33 1.40
C THR A 58 9.57 -19.88 2.86
N ALA A 59 9.65 -18.57 3.11
CA ALA A 59 9.71 -18.03 4.46
C ALA A 59 8.44 -18.33 5.29
N LEU A 60 7.25 -18.34 4.69
CA LEU A 60 6.01 -18.78 5.35
C LEU A 60 6.03 -20.27 5.66
N SER A 61 6.51 -21.09 4.73
CA SER A 61 6.62 -22.54 4.91
C SER A 61 7.57 -22.89 6.04
N ASP A 62 8.75 -22.26 6.08
CA ASP A 62 9.75 -22.46 7.14
C ASP A 62 9.23 -22.04 8.52
N ALA A 63 8.34 -21.04 8.55
CA ALA A 63 7.64 -20.62 9.77
C ALA A 63 6.45 -21.54 10.16
N GLY A 64 6.09 -22.53 9.34
CA GLY A 64 4.93 -23.41 9.54
C GLY A 64 3.59 -22.68 9.37
N LEU A 65 3.53 -21.69 8.47
CA LEU A 65 2.40 -20.80 8.24
C LEU A 65 1.88 -20.84 6.79
N ASP A 66 2.39 -21.76 5.98
CA ASP A 66 1.99 -22.06 4.60
C ASP A 66 0.48 -22.24 4.42
N ARG A 67 -0.21 -22.79 5.41
CA ARG A 67 -1.69 -22.93 5.40
C ARG A 67 -2.47 -21.62 5.18
N PHE A 68 -1.85 -20.46 5.33
CA PHE A 68 -2.47 -19.17 5.05
C PHE A 68 -2.39 -18.73 3.59
N THR A 69 -1.67 -19.49 2.76
CA THR A 69 -1.64 -19.32 1.29
C THR A 69 -2.96 -19.72 0.62
N ASP A 70 -3.71 -20.63 1.24
CA ASP A 70 -5.03 -21.09 0.79
C ASP A 70 -6.18 -20.16 1.25
N GLY A 71 -6.09 -18.89 0.84
CA GLY A 71 -7.15 -17.91 1.07
C GLY A 71 -8.40 -18.16 0.23
N ARG A 72 -9.55 -17.61 0.63
CA ARG A 72 -10.77 -17.67 -0.20
C ARG A 72 -10.71 -16.78 -1.42
N TYR A 73 -10.04 -15.64 -1.29
CA TYR A 73 -9.88 -14.66 -2.35
C TYR A 73 -8.40 -14.29 -2.46
N VAL A 74 -7.79 -14.69 -3.57
CA VAL A 74 -6.36 -14.58 -3.83
C VAL A 74 -6.16 -13.90 -5.16
N VAL A 75 -5.24 -12.94 -5.19
CA VAL A 75 -4.82 -12.24 -6.41
C VAL A 75 -3.34 -12.48 -6.61
N ASP A 76 -2.96 -13.03 -7.75
CA ASP A 76 -1.56 -13.18 -8.11
C ASP A 76 -0.99 -11.81 -8.51
N THR A 77 0.29 -11.61 -8.24
CA THR A 77 1.00 -10.38 -8.60
C THR A 77 1.95 -10.64 -9.78
N PRO A 78 2.27 -9.61 -10.59
CA PRO A 78 3.19 -9.78 -11.72
C PRO A 78 4.60 -10.27 -11.33
N SER A 79 5.03 -10.04 -10.09
CA SER A 79 6.32 -10.52 -9.58
C SER A 79 6.31 -11.99 -9.15
N GLY A 80 5.17 -12.69 -9.26
CA GLY A 80 5.01 -14.08 -8.79
C GLY A 80 4.68 -14.21 -7.31
N GLY A 81 4.40 -13.09 -6.63
CA GLY A 81 3.82 -13.03 -5.28
C GLY A 81 2.29 -13.15 -5.27
N GLN A 82 1.66 -13.04 -4.10
CA GLN A 82 0.20 -13.11 -3.92
C GLN A 82 -0.34 -12.11 -2.90
N HIS A 83 -1.48 -11.50 -3.21
CA HIS A 83 -2.34 -10.80 -2.26
C HIS A 83 -3.45 -11.75 -1.78
N ILE A 84 -3.44 -12.09 -0.49
CA ILE A 84 -4.45 -12.96 0.12
C ILE A 84 -5.37 -12.13 1.01
N TYR A 85 -6.65 -12.10 0.66
CA TYR A 85 -7.61 -11.22 1.29
C TYR A 85 -8.32 -11.87 2.49
N PHE A 86 -8.45 -11.08 3.55
CA PHE A 86 -9.13 -11.41 4.79
C PHE A 86 -10.07 -10.27 5.19
N ALA A 87 -11.09 -10.58 6.00
CA ALA A 87 -11.90 -9.56 6.65
C ALA A 87 -11.03 -8.79 7.65
N HIS A 88 -11.08 -7.46 7.59
CA HIS A 88 -10.37 -6.58 8.50
C HIS A 88 -10.85 -6.74 9.95
N ILE A 89 -9.96 -6.45 10.90
CA ILE A 89 -10.26 -6.41 12.33
C ILE A 89 -9.74 -5.11 12.93
N ASP A 90 -10.48 -4.56 13.89
CA ASP A 90 -10.14 -3.28 14.51
C ASP A 90 -8.72 -3.26 15.10
N GLY A 91 -8.02 -2.16 14.83
CA GLY A 91 -6.67 -1.91 15.31
C GLY A 91 -5.57 -2.61 14.52
N LEU A 92 -5.88 -3.37 13.47
CA LEU A 92 -4.89 -3.96 12.58
C LEU A 92 -4.30 -2.88 11.66
N ARG A 93 -2.97 -2.70 11.73
CA ARG A 93 -2.21 -1.74 10.93
C ARG A 93 -1.30 -2.49 9.96
N CYS A 94 -0.79 -1.78 8.96
CA CYS A 94 0.22 -2.38 8.09
C CYS A 94 1.47 -2.77 8.88
N SER A 95 2.09 -3.89 8.49
CA SER A 95 3.35 -4.35 9.06
C SER A 95 4.20 -5.00 7.99
N THR A 96 5.51 -4.72 8.01
CA THR A 96 6.45 -5.29 7.05
C THR A 96 7.31 -6.36 7.69
N SER A 97 7.40 -7.53 7.04
CA SER A 97 8.19 -8.70 7.42
C SER A 97 8.08 -9.11 8.91
N LYS A 98 6.91 -8.89 9.53
CA LYS A 98 6.65 -9.28 10.93
C LYS A 98 6.21 -10.73 11.08
N ILE A 99 5.63 -11.29 10.03
CA ILE A 99 5.20 -12.69 9.98
C ILE A 99 6.37 -13.58 9.54
N ALA A 100 6.96 -13.24 8.40
CA ALA A 100 8.19 -13.83 7.86
C ALA A 100 8.84 -12.83 6.89
N GLU A 101 10.06 -13.09 6.42
CA GLU A 101 10.68 -12.23 5.41
C GLU A 101 9.87 -12.24 4.10
N GLY A 102 9.63 -11.06 3.52
CA GLY A 102 8.85 -10.93 2.28
C GLY A 102 7.34 -11.15 2.48
N VAL A 103 6.86 -11.03 3.73
CA VAL A 103 5.46 -11.24 4.08
C VAL A 103 4.94 -10.08 4.90
N ASP A 104 4.12 -9.29 4.25
CA ASP A 104 3.57 -8.05 4.75
C ASP A 104 2.08 -8.20 5.08
N VAL A 105 1.61 -7.40 6.04
CA VAL A 105 0.18 -7.22 6.27
C VAL A 105 -0.17 -5.82 5.83
N LEU A 106 -1.18 -5.71 4.97
CA LEU A 106 -1.74 -4.44 4.52
C LEU A 106 -3.15 -4.29 5.13
N ALA A 107 -3.30 -3.29 5.98
CA ALA A 107 -4.53 -3.02 6.72
C ALA A 107 -4.74 -1.49 6.85
N ASP A 108 -5.10 -0.95 8.00
CA ASP A 108 -5.39 0.48 8.12
C ASP A 108 -4.24 1.37 7.63
N GLY A 109 -4.56 2.22 6.64
CA GLY A 109 -3.63 3.17 6.02
C GLY A 109 -2.81 2.58 4.86
N GLY A 110 -3.06 1.32 4.49
CA GLY A 110 -2.49 0.67 3.32
C GLY A 110 -3.44 0.67 2.11
N TYR A 111 -2.92 0.17 1.00
CA TYR A 111 -3.69 -0.16 -0.20
C TYR A 111 -2.95 -1.27 -0.96
N VAL A 112 -3.66 -1.95 -1.86
CA VAL A 112 -3.11 -2.90 -2.83
C VAL A 112 -3.44 -2.43 -4.24
N ILE A 113 -2.74 -2.92 -5.26
CA ILE A 113 -3.23 -2.78 -6.63
C ILE A 113 -4.48 -3.66 -6.78
N ALA A 114 -5.53 -3.11 -7.40
CA ALA A 114 -6.83 -3.74 -7.44
C ALA A 114 -6.81 -5.04 -8.26
N PRO A 115 -7.62 -6.04 -7.88
CA PRO A 115 -7.81 -7.25 -8.68
C PRO A 115 -8.20 -6.91 -10.12
N GLY A 116 -7.60 -7.62 -11.08
CA GLY A 116 -7.83 -7.43 -12.52
C GLY A 116 -7.09 -6.25 -13.15
N ALA A 117 -6.26 -5.52 -12.40
CA ALA A 117 -5.43 -4.47 -12.97
C ALA A 117 -4.40 -5.04 -13.95
N GLU A 118 -4.12 -4.28 -15.01
CA GLU A 118 -3.09 -4.59 -15.99
C GLU A 118 -1.96 -3.55 -15.91
N THR A 119 -0.73 -4.02 -16.01
CA THR A 119 0.48 -3.20 -15.95
C THR A 119 1.44 -3.61 -17.05
N THR A 120 2.47 -2.80 -17.30
CA THR A 120 3.57 -3.17 -18.21
C THR A 120 4.36 -4.40 -17.75
N GLN A 121 4.28 -4.75 -16.46
CA GLN A 121 4.96 -5.91 -15.88
C GLN A 121 4.11 -7.17 -15.86
N GLY A 122 2.80 -7.06 -16.16
CA GLY A 122 1.85 -8.18 -16.09
C GLY A 122 0.52 -7.77 -15.47
N THR A 123 -0.33 -8.76 -15.22
CA THR A 123 -1.69 -8.58 -14.71
C THR A 123 -1.80 -9.01 -13.24
N TYR A 124 -2.87 -8.57 -12.58
CA TYR A 124 -3.25 -8.98 -11.22
C TYR A 124 -4.47 -9.91 -11.24
N PRO A 125 -4.38 -11.14 -11.77
CA PRO A 125 -5.53 -12.02 -11.91
C PRO A 125 -5.97 -12.60 -10.55
N THR A 126 -7.27 -12.80 -10.38
CA THR A 126 -7.80 -13.61 -9.29
C THR A 126 -7.49 -15.09 -9.56
N SER A 127 -6.81 -15.75 -8.63
CA SER A 127 -6.43 -17.17 -8.75
C SER A 127 -7.23 -18.11 -7.84
N SER A 128 -8.08 -17.57 -6.96
CA SER A 128 -9.02 -18.35 -6.16
C SER A 128 -10.17 -18.90 -7.00
N ASN A 129 -10.56 -20.16 -6.77
CA ASN A 129 -11.68 -20.86 -7.43
C ASN A 129 -13.09 -20.36 -7.04
N SER A 130 -13.21 -19.16 -6.49
CA SER A 130 -14.45 -18.64 -5.93
C SER A 130 -14.92 -17.41 -6.69
N GLU A 131 -16.03 -17.54 -7.41
CA GLU A 131 -16.80 -16.37 -7.91
C GLU A 131 -17.38 -15.55 -6.75
N ASP A 132 -17.46 -16.16 -5.56
CA ASP A 132 -17.84 -15.50 -4.32
C ASP A 132 -16.66 -14.69 -3.77
N MET A 133 -16.84 -13.38 -3.66
CA MET A 133 -15.88 -12.43 -3.10
C MET A 133 -15.80 -12.46 -1.56
N THR A 134 -16.32 -13.51 -0.91
CA THR A 134 -16.19 -13.66 0.53
C THR A 134 -14.74 -13.87 0.95
N VAL A 135 -14.37 -13.21 2.05
CA VAL A 135 -13.04 -13.29 2.65
C VAL A 135 -13.12 -13.98 4.01
N LYS A 136 -12.09 -14.78 4.36
CA LYS A 136 -11.99 -15.41 5.68
C LYS A 136 -11.70 -14.34 6.76
N PRO A 137 -12.10 -14.50 8.02
CA PRO A 137 -11.66 -13.61 9.10
C PRO A 137 -10.13 -13.58 9.20
N PHE A 138 -9.55 -12.41 9.51
CA PHE A 138 -8.09 -12.30 9.69
C PHE A 138 -7.58 -13.29 10.76
N PRO A 139 -6.58 -14.14 10.45
CA PRO A 139 -6.19 -15.21 11.36
C PRO A 139 -5.65 -14.70 12.70
N LYS A 140 -6.19 -15.23 13.80
CA LYS A 140 -5.72 -14.91 15.17
C LYS A 140 -4.23 -15.23 15.35
N THR A 141 -3.72 -16.27 14.70
CA THR A 141 -2.29 -16.64 14.73
C THR A 141 -1.43 -15.54 14.13
N LEU A 142 -1.77 -15.06 12.91
CA LEU A 142 -1.03 -13.97 12.26
C LEU A 142 -1.14 -12.66 13.05
N ARG A 143 -2.32 -12.37 13.63
CA ARG A 143 -2.53 -11.19 14.49
C ARG A 143 -1.54 -11.13 15.66
N LYS A 144 -1.19 -12.27 16.25
CA LYS A 144 -0.24 -12.31 17.38
C LYS A 144 1.18 -11.94 16.94
N LEU A 145 1.58 -12.30 15.72
CA LEU A 145 2.93 -12.07 15.18
C LEU A 145 3.17 -10.61 14.81
N VAL A 146 2.18 -9.94 14.21
CA VAL A 146 2.31 -8.52 13.85
C VAL A 146 2.27 -7.57 15.05
N GLY A 147 1.82 -8.08 16.20
CA GLY A 147 1.70 -7.33 17.44
C GLY A 147 0.61 -6.26 17.40
N GLN A 148 0.09 -5.89 18.58
CA GLN A 148 -0.64 -4.64 18.71
C GLN A 148 0.34 -3.58 19.12
N ARG A 149 0.47 -2.51 18.34
CA ARG A 149 1.08 -1.30 18.88
C ARG A 149 0.08 -0.74 19.90
N LYS A 150 0.36 -0.92 21.20
CA LYS A 150 -0.24 -0.06 22.24
C LYS A 150 -0.04 1.37 21.75
N ALA A 151 -1.09 2.20 21.81
CA ALA A 151 -1.01 3.60 21.44
C ALA A 151 0.12 4.26 22.24
N THR A 152 1.33 4.28 21.67
CA THR A 152 2.40 5.11 22.18
C THR A 152 2.03 6.49 21.72
N THR A 153 1.69 7.35 22.68
CA THR A 153 1.72 8.80 22.50
C THR A 153 3.11 9.13 21.97
N LYS A 154 3.24 9.18 20.65
CA LYS A 154 4.44 9.65 19.97
C LYS A 154 4.65 11.07 20.50
N PRO A 155 5.84 11.43 21.01
CA PRO A 155 6.07 12.83 21.36
C PRO A 155 5.76 13.65 20.11
N LYS A 156 4.86 14.64 20.25
CA LYS A 156 4.70 15.67 19.22
C LYS A 156 6.09 16.27 19.08
N SER A 157 6.81 15.99 17.99
CA SER A 157 8.00 16.75 17.67
C SER A 157 7.51 18.18 17.47
N SER A 158 7.78 19.03 18.46
CA SER A 158 7.60 20.47 18.34
C SER A 158 8.76 20.97 17.49
N GLU A 159 8.71 20.73 16.19
CA GLU A 159 9.75 21.22 15.28
C GLU A 159 9.43 22.66 14.86
N PRO A 160 10.44 23.56 14.92
CA PRO A 160 10.27 24.95 14.56
C PRO A 160 9.95 25.10 13.07
N ALA A 161 9.09 26.07 12.73
CA ALA A 161 8.61 26.33 11.38
C ALA A 161 9.72 26.51 10.31
N GLN A 162 10.96 26.79 10.74
CA GLN A 162 12.16 26.88 9.90
C GLN A 162 12.51 25.54 9.21
N ALA A 163 12.39 24.41 9.93
CA ALA A 163 12.72 23.08 9.40
C ALA A 163 11.84 22.71 8.19
N TRP A 164 10.56 23.13 8.23
CA TRP A 164 9.61 22.86 7.15
C TRP A 164 9.77 23.72 5.91
N LYS A 165 10.42 24.88 6.02
CA LYS A 165 10.84 25.65 4.84
C LYS A 165 11.97 24.91 4.12
N ILE A 166 12.92 24.37 4.86
CA ILE A 166 14.08 23.63 4.32
C ILE A 166 13.62 22.35 3.63
N VAL A 167 12.77 21.53 4.26
CA VAL A 167 12.29 20.29 3.63
C VAL A 167 11.45 20.57 2.39
N LYS A 168 10.61 21.60 2.40
CA LYS A 168 9.88 22.03 1.18
C LYS A 168 10.82 22.48 0.07
N ALA A 169 11.86 23.23 0.40
CA ALA A 169 12.84 23.68 -0.57
C ALA A 169 13.64 22.51 -1.15
N ALA A 170 14.14 21.60 -0.29
CA ALA A 170 14.85 20.41 -0.70
C ALA A 170 14.00 19.52 -1.60
N LEU A 171 12.74 19.25 -1.22
CA LEU A 171 11.83 18.41 -1.99
C LEU A 171 11.49 19.01 -3.35
N LYS A 172 11.34 20.34 -3.45
CA LYS A 172 11.15 21.04 -4.75
C LYS A 172 12.36 20.94 -5.68
N SER A 173 13.56 20.78 -5.13
CA SER A 173 14.80 20.63 -5.90
C SER A 173 15.06 19.20 -6.35
N ILE A 174 14.34 18.21 -5.81
CA ILE A 174 14.42 16.81 -6.25
C ILE A 174 13.48 16.63 -7.44
N PRO A 175 14.00 16.41 -8.67
CA PRO A 175 13.17 16.20 -9.84
C PRO A 175 12.39 14.89 -9.67
N ASN A 176 11.07 14.99 -9.64
CA ASN A 176 10.18 13.85 -9.81
C ASN A 176 9.55 14.00 -11.19
N ASN A 177 10.28 13.66 -12.24
CA ASN A 177 9.90 13.89 -13.65
C ASN A 177 10.25 12.71 -14.58
N GLY A 178 10.52 11.53 -14.00
CA GLY A 178 10.89 10.33 -14.74
C GLY A 178 12.22 10.38 -15.49
N LYS A 179 13.01 11.47 -15.36
CA LYS A 179 14.25 11.67 -16.13
C LYS A 179 15.49 11.70 -15.21
N GLY A 180 16.38 10.73 -15.40
CA GLY A 180 17.64 10.59 -14.66
C GLY A 180 17.99 9.12 -14.44
N ALA A 181 19.26 8.82 -14.17
CA ALA A 181 19.74 7.43 -14.02
C ALA A 181 19.11 6.68 -12.82
N ASP A 182 18.56 7.40 -11.83
CA ASP A 182 18.11 6.84 -10.55
C ASP A 182 16.61 7.01 -10.23
N VAL A 183 15.77 7.41 -11.19
CA VAL A 183 14.34 7.68 -10.93
C VAL A 183 13.48 6.40 -11.06
N SER A 184 13.79 5.38 -10.27
CA SER A 184 13.01 4.13 -10.23
C SER A 184 11.82 4.23 -9.28
N ARG A 185 10.85 3.30 -9.39
CA ARG A 185 9.77 3.14 -8.39
C ARG A 185 10.33 3.00 -6.98
N ASP A 186 11.40 2.22 -6.82
CA ASP A 186 12.05 1.99 -5.51
C ASP A 186 12.63 3.29 -4.94
N TRP A 187 13.30 4.09 -5.78
CA TRP A 187 13.79 5.41 -5.40
C TRP A 187 12.65 6.36 -4.99
N TRP A 188 11.56 6.36 -5.75
CA TRP A 188 10.38 7.18 -5.44
C TRP A 188 9.74 6.78 -4.10
N VAL A 189 9.61 5.47 -3.84
CA VAL A 189 9.10 4.95 -2.55
C VAL A 189 10.02 5.36 -1.40
N LYS A 190 11.36 5.31 -1.58
CA LYS A 190 12.32 5.76 -0.57
C LYS A 190 12.15 7.25 -0.23
N MET A 191 11.90 8.10 -1.23
CA MET A 191 11.65 9.53 -1.00
C MET A 191 10.37 9.76 -0.19
N LEU A 192 9.29 9.03 -0.50
CA LEU A 192 8.05 9.11 0.27
C LEU A 192 8.23 8.57 1.71
N ALA A 193 8.97 7.48 1.87
CA ALA A 193 9.27 6.89 3.18
C ALA A 193 10.10 7.85 4.05
N ALA A 194 11.11 8.51 3.48
CA ALA A 194 11.90 9.53 4.17
C ALA A 194 11.02 10.71 4.61
N LEU A 195 10.18 11.24 3.72
CA LEU A 195 9.27 12.34 4.07
C LEU A 195 8.24 11.92 5.14
N HIS A 196 7.76 10.69 5.10
CA HIS A 196 6.89 10.14 6.13
C HIS A 196 7.61 10.01 7.47
N HIS A 197 8.86 9.53 7.48
CA HIS A 197 9.70 9.44 8.67
C HIS A 197 9.87 10.81 9.34
N GLU A 198 10.34 11.80 8.57
CA GLU A 198 10.59 13.16 9.07
C GLU A 198 9.31 13.84 9.56
N SER A 199 8.23 13.73 8.78
CA SER A 199 6.96 14.32 9.18
C SER A 199 6.24 13.56 10.29
N SER A 200 6.79 12.44 10.74
CA SER A 200 6.10 11.47 11.60
C SER A 200 4.71 11.06 11.10
N GLY A 201 4.52 11.10 9.77
CA GLY A 201 3.24 10.85 9.12
C GLY A 201 2.19 11.93 9.33
N SER A 202 2.56 13.17 9.70
CA SER A 202 1.61 14.26 9.93
C SER A 202 0.80 14.62 8.67
N ALA A 203 -0.40 15.19 8.84
CA ALA A 203 -1.24 15.63 7.73
C ALA A 203 -0.51 16.61 6.78
N LYS A 204 0.29 17.52 7.34
CA LYS A 204 1.13 18.45 6.57
C LYS A 204 2.22 17.74 5.76
N GLY A 205 2.83 16.69 6.32
CA GLY A 205 3.78 15.84 5.62
C GLY A 205 3.14 15.08 4.45
N ARG A 206 1.97 14.46 4.69
CA ARG A 206 1.21 13.75 3.64
C ARG A 206 0.79 14.67 2.50
N LYS A 207 0.32 15.88 2.81
CA LYS A 207 -0.02 16.89 1.79
C LYS A 207 1.19 17.28 0.94
N LEU A 208 2.36 17.41 1.56
CA LEU A 208 3.61 17.72 0.85
C LEU A 208 4.06 16.54 -0.03
N ALA A 209 3.98 15.32 0.50
CA ALA A 209 4.26 14.08 -0.24
C ALA A 209 3.39 13.99 -1.50
N HIS A 210 2.09 14.26 -1.36
CA HIS A 210 1.15 14.27 -2.47
C HIS A 210 1.47 15.34 -3.53
N THR A 211 1.76 16.56 -3.07
CA THR A 211 2.07 17.67 -3.98
C THR A 211 3.31 17.35 -4.82
N TRP A 212 4.34 16.79 -4.19
CA TRP A 212 5.57 16.39 -4.87
C TRP A 212 5.39 15.14 -5.73
N SER A 213 4.64 14.13 -5.26
CA SER A 213 4.38 12.93 -6.06
C SER A 213 3.61 13.26 -7.35
N GLY A 214 2.71 14.24 -7.30
CA GLY A 214 1.93 14.72 -8.43
C GLY A 214 2.72 15.53 -9.48
N THR A 215 3.97 15.92 -9.21
CA THR A 215 4.81 16.56 -10.23
C THR A 215 5.46 15.56 -11.20
N CYS A 216 5.29 14.25 -10.96
CA CYS A 216 5.75 13.18 -11.85
C CYS A 216 5.14 13.34 -13.24
N GLN A 217 5.91 13.89 -14.18
CA GLN A 217 5.58 13.82 -15.59
C GLN A 217 6.01 12.46 -16.11
N ARG A 218 5.03 11.62 -16.45
CA ARG A 218 5.11 10.40 -17.28
C ARG A 218 6.38 9.54 -17.06
N LEU A 219 6.24 8.48 -16.25
CA LEU A 219 7.05 7.26 -16.40
C LEU A 219 6.64 6.52 -17.67
#